data_AF-A0A1F8NLP5-F1
#
_entry.id   AF-A0A1F8NLP5-F1
#
_cell.length_a   1.000
_cell.length_b   1.000
_cell.length_c   1.000
_cell.angle_alpha   90.00
_cell.angle_beta   90.00
_cell.angle_gamma   90.00
#
_symmetry.space_group_name_H-M   'P 1'
#
loop_
_entity.id
_entity.type
_entity.pdbx_description
1 polymer ?
#
loop_
_entity_poly.entity_id
_entity_poly.type
_entity_poly.pdbx_seq_one_letter_code
_entity_poly.pdbx_strand_id
1 'polypeptide(L)'
;MASKPTFSEEISNLLYAAHGNPIQTCVQCGTCAGTCPVAPFMDQTPRRLIGLIQADMKAEVLASNTYWFCASCYHCTVRCPKGIDIAGLMYALKRYSMWKGTYREGLVGPVFSETFVKTILAGGRSYEPVLAPSYMFSFGLREFLQEAQTATGLMLKGRLPILPPRIKRLEGFKRVVDRVIPRGGAS
;
A
#
# COMPACT_ATOMS: atom_id res chain seq x y z
N MET A 1 3.81 6.70 34.10
CA MET A 1 2.66 6.76 33.17
C MET A 1 3.21 6.81 31.76
N ALA A 2 2.89 5.83 30.90
CA ALA A 2 3.33 5.88 29.50
C ALA A 2 2.58 7.01 28.80
N SER A 3 3.29 8.01 28.28
CA SER A 3 2.71 9.07 27.44
C SER A 3 2.19 8.47 26.13
N LYS A 4 1.09 9.03 25.62
CA LYS A 4 0.57 8.65 24.29
C LYS A 4 1.63 9.01 23.25
N PRO A 5 2.03 8.09 22.35
CA PRO A 5 3.02 8.38 21.33
C PRO A 5 2.51 9.45 20.36
N THR A 6 3.40 10.32 19.90
CA THR A 6 3.15 11.25 18.79
C THR A 6 2.89 10.49 17.50
N PHE A 7 2.29 11.12 16.49
CA PHE A 7 2.05 10.46 15.21
C PHE A 7 3.35 10.03 14.53
N SER A 8 4.40 10.85 14.62
CA SER A 8 5.72 10.47 14.11
C SER A 8 6.28 9.22 14.80
N GLU A 9 6.07 9.05 16.11
CA GLU A 9 6.48 7.85 16.83
C GLU A 9 5.62 6.65 16.47
N GLU A 10 4.30 6.81 16.34
CA GLU A 10 3.40 5.76 15.85
C GLU A 10 3.88 5.20 14.51
N ILE A 11 4.17 6.08 13.54
CA ILE A 11 4.63 5.68 12.21
C ILE A 11 6.03 5.08 12.24
N SER A 12 6.97 5.68 12.98
CA SER A 12 8.32 5.13 13.17
C SER A 12 8.31 3.73 13.78
N ASN A 13 7.39 3.44 14.69
CA ASN A 13 7.25 2.12 15.33
C ASN A 13 6.62 1.08 14.38
N LEU A 14 5.80 1.51 13.43
CA LEU A 14 5.24 0.65 12.38
C LEU A 14 6.25 0.33 11.28
N LEU A 15 7.36 1.05 11.25
CA LEU A 15 8.45 0.86 10.32
C LEU A 15 9.45 -0.11 10.92
N TYR A 16 9.77 -1.18 10.18
CA TYR A 16 10.80 -2.17 10.48
C TYR A 16 10.98 -2.40 11.99
N ALA A 17 10.17 -3.29 12.55
CA ALA A 17 10.10 -3.69 13.96
C ALA A 17 11.42 -4.17 14.61
N ALA A 18 12.59 -3.90 14.00
CA ALA A 18 13.92 -4.14 14.54
C ALA A 18 14.89 -2.94 14.44
N HIS A 19 14.65 -1.92 13.60
CA HIS A 19 15.62 -0.83 13.37
C HIS A 19 15.03 0.58 13.37
N GLY A 20 13.69 0.72 13.39
CA GLY A 20 13.02 2.02 13.25
C GLY A 20 13.29 2.66 11.89
N ASN A 21 12.62 3.78 11.63
CA ASN A 21 12.98 4.65 10.50
C ASN A 21 13.43 5.98 11.08
N PRO A 22 14.64 6.48 10.76
CA PRO A 22 15.14 7.74 11.30
C PRO A 22 14.46 8.94 10.62
N ILE A 23 13.13 8.94 10.51
CA ILE A 23 12.34 9.99 9.87
C ILE A 23 12.55 11.35 10.56
N GLN A 24 12.81 11.34 11.87
CA GLN A 24 13.17 12.53 12.65
C GLN A 24 14.49 13.18 12.19
N THR A 25 15.37 12.43 11.54
CA THR A 25 16.64 12.94 10.99
C THR A 25 16.47 13.62 9.62
N CYS A 26 15.25 13.66 9.07
CA CYS A 26 15.00 14.28 7.77
C CYS A 26 15.30 15.77 7.81
N VAL A 27 16.25 16.21 6.97
CA VAL A 27 16.65 17.62 6.83
C VAL A 27 15.87 18.35 5.72
N GLN A 28 14.77 17.77 5.24
CA GLN A 28 13.92 18.36 4.18
C GLN A 28 14.63 18.74 2.86
N CYS A 29 15.76 18.08 2.53
CA CYS A 29 16.57 18.39 1.33
C CYS A 29 15.84 18.23 -0.02
N GLY A 30 14.79 17.42 -0.10
CA GLY A 30 13.97 17.28 -1.31
C GLY A 30 14.45 16.31 -2.40
N THR A 31 15.56 15.61 -2.21
CA THR A 31 16.03 14.57 -3.16
C THR A 31 14.94 13.54 -3.47
N CYS A 32 14.16 13.14 -2.45
CA CYS A 32 13.05 12.20 -2.62
C CYS A 32 11.89 12.74 -3.44
N ALA A 33 11.63 14.05 -3.41
CA ALA A 33 10.62 14.69 -4.24
C ALA A 33 11.09 14.79 -5.70
N GLY A 34 12.33 15.24 -5.92
CA GLY A 34 12.89 15.39 -7.27
C GLY A 34 13.12 14.07 -8.01
N THR A 35 13.39 12.98 -7.29
CA THR A 35 13.62 11.66 -7.92
C THR A 35 12.35 10.84 -8.15
N CYS A 36 11.20 11.26 -7.62
CA CYS A 36 9.99 10.44 -7.63
C CYS A 36 9.26 10.61 -8.98
N PRO A 37 9.17 9.56 -9.82
CA PRO A 37 8.53 9.67 -11.14
C PRO A 37 7.02 9.91 -11.05
N VAL A 38 6.40 9.51 -9.93
CA VAL A 38 4.96 9.61 -9.70
C VAL A 38 4.56 10.83 -8.86
N ALA A 39 5.52 11.69 -8.49
CA ALA A 39 5.23 12.90 -7.72
C ALA A 39 4.16 13.82 -8.35
N PRO A 40 4.07 13.99 -9.69
CA PRO A 40 3.02 14.80 -10.30
C PRO A 40 1.59 14.30 -10.05
N PHE A 41 1.42 13.03 -9.66
CA PHE A 41 0.11 12.41 -9.37
C PHE A 41 -0.19 12.33 -7.87
N MET A 42 0.72 12.81 -7.03
CA MET A 42 0.59 12.79 -5.58
C MET A 42 0.09 14.14 -5.04
N ASP A 43 -0.83 14.12 -4.09
CA ASP A 43 -1.32 15.31 -3.38
C ASP A 43 -0.18 16.00 -2.62
N GLN A 44 0.74 15.20 -2.06
CA GLN A 44 1.95 15.66 -1.39
C GLN A 44 3.17 14.92 -1.93
N THR A 45 4.25 15.63 -2.26
CA THR A 45 5.54 14.98 -2.54
C THR A 45 6.02 14.17 -1.32
N PRO A 46 6.88 13.14 -1.49
CA PRO A 46 7.43 12.39 -0.35
C PRO A 46 8.10 13.28 0.70
N ARG A 47 8.81 14.33 0.27
CA ARG A 47 9.41 15.32 1.18
C ARG A 47 8.35 16.00 2.04
N ARG A 48 7.30 16.53 1.40
CA ARG A 48 6.25 17.28 2.08
C ARG A 48 5.45 16.39 3.02
N LEU A 49 5.16 15.15 2.62
CA LEU A 49 4.50 14.16 3.46
C LEU A 49 5.30 13.87 4.74
N ILE A 50 6.62 13.71 4.64
CA ILE A 50 7.50 13.56 5.83
C ILE A 50 7.43 14.81 6.73
N GLY A 51 7.41 16.00 6.15
CA GLY A 51 7.27 17.24 6.91
C GLY A 51 5.93 17.33 7.67
N LEU A 52 4.83 16.89 7.05
CA LEU A 52 3.52 16.81 7.72
C LEU A 52 3.53 15.81 8.89
N ILE A 53 4.19 14.66 8.72
CA ILE A 53 4.35 13.66 9.79
C ILE A 53 5.15 14.24 10.97
N GLN A 54 6.25 14.93 10.69
CA GLN A 54 7.06 15.59 11.73
C GLN A 54 6.30 16.71 12.46
N ALA A 55 5.37 17.36 11.75
CA ALA A 55 4.50 18.40 12.31
C ALA A 55 3.23 17.85 13.00
N ASP A 56 3.13 16.52 13.20
CA ASP A 56 1.98 15.84 13.82
C ASP A 56 0.64 16.06 13.08
N MET A 57 0.69 16.45 11.80
CA MET A 57 -0.48 16.72 10.94
C MET A 57 -1.09 15.43 10.39
N LYS A 58 -1.60 14.60 11.31
CA LYS A 58 -2.08 13.24 11.03
C LYS A 58 -3.26 13.19 10.05
N ALA A 59 -4.23 14.08 10.22
CA ALA A 59 -5.44 14.08 9.39
C ALA A 59 -5.09 14.35 7.92
N GLU A 60 -4.22 15.32 7.68
CA GLU A 60 -3.75 15.71 6.35
C GLU A 60 -2.92 14.60 5.69
N VAL A 61 -2.09 13.89 6.48
CA VAL A 61 -1.32 12.75 5.97
C VAL A 61 -2.25 11.62 5.54
N LEU A 62 -3.25 11.27 6.35
CA LEU A 62 -4.18 10.16 6.06
C LEU A 62 -5.22 10.50 4.97
N ALA A 63 -5.51 11.78 4.76
CA ALA A 63 -6.37 12.24 3.67
C ALA A 63 -5.65 12.25 2.30
N SER A 64 -4.31 12.16 2.29
CA SER A 64 -3.50 12.25 1.08
C SER A 64 -3.52 10.97 0.25
N ASN A 65 -3.57 11.10 -1.08
CA ASN A 65 -3.38 9.96 -1.99
C ASN A 65 -1.91 9.49 -2.08
N THR A 66 -0.95 10.25 -1.54
CA THR A 66 0.49 10.10 -1.84
C THR A 66 0.99 8.69 -1.64
N TYR A 67 0.72 8.09 -0.48
CA TYR A 67 1.23 6.77 -0.17
C TYR A 67 0.55 5.69 -1.03
N TRP A 68 -0.69 5.88 -1.46
CA TRP A 68 -1.38 4.98 -2.41
C TRP A 68 -0.76 4.98 -3.80
N PHE A 69 -0.37 6.15 -4.31
CA PHE A 69 0.30 6.31 -5.61
C PHE A 69 1.77 5.89 -5.61
N CYS A 70 2.36 5.62 -4.45
CA CYS A 70 3.73 5.13 -4.38
C CYS A 70 3.87 3.79 -5.13
N ALA A 71 4.65 3.83 -6.22
CA ALA A 71 4.97 2.68 -7.06
C ALA A 71 6.07 1.78 -6.48
N SER A 72 6.57 2.08 -5.27
CA SER A 72 7.60 1.28 -4.60
C SER A 72 8.84 1.00 -5.46
N CYS A 73 9.31 2.00 -6.22
CA CYS A 73 10.51 1.90 -7.05
C CYS A 73 11.83 2.08 -6.26
N TYR A 74 11.76 2.42 -4.97
CA TYR A 74 12.89 2.60 -4.05
C TYR A 74 13.92 3.70 -4.39
N HIS A 75 13.78 4.46 -5.47
CA HIS A 75 14.71 5.55 -5.80
C HIS A 75 14.88 6.58 -4.67
N CYS A 76 13.78 6.94 -4.00
CA CYS A 76 13.80 7.88 -2.88
C CYS A 76 14.55 7.33 -1.65
N THR A 77 14.44 6.03 -1.37
CA THR A 77 15.16 5.36 -0.29
C THR A 77 16.66 5.32 -0.59
N VAL A 78 17.04 4.87 -1.80
CA VAL A 78 18.46 4.72 -2.18
C VAL A 78 19.19 6.06 -2.23
N ARG A 79 18.52 7.13 -2.67
CA ARG A 79 19.13 8.46 -2.83
C ARG A 79 19.03 9.34 -1.59
N CYS A 80 18.41 8.87 -0.50
CA CYS A 80 18.27 9.70 0.70
C CYS A 80 19.63 9.87 1.38
N PRO A 81 20.18 11.11 1.51
CA PRO A 81 21.46 11.33 2.19
C PRO A 81 21.41 11.04 3.69
N LYS A 82 20.21 10.90 4.26
CA LYS A 82 19.97 10.56 5.67
C LYS A 82 19.61 9.09 5.88
N GLY A 83 19.60 8.27 4.81
CA GLY A 83 19.28 6.84 4.90
C GLY A 83 17.85 6.52 5.34
N ILE A 84 16.89 7.43 5.10
CA ILE A 84 15.48 7.24 5.45
C ILE A 84 14.87 6.24 4.47
N ASP A 85 14.23 5.19 4.97
CA ASP A 85 13.47 4.25 4.14
C ASP A 85 12.09 4.83 3.79
N ILE A 86 12.06 5.68 2.77
CA ILE A 86 10.86 6.38 2.33
C ILE A 86 9.86 5.42 1.66
N ALA A 87 10.32 4.41 0.94
CA ALA A 87 9.44 3.37 0.39
C ALA A 87 8.77 2.58 1.53
N GLY A 88 9.55 2.17 2.55
CA GLY A 88 9.01 1.57 3.77
C GLY A 88 7.98 2.46 4.46
N LEU A 89 8.26 3.76 4.58
CA LEU A 89 7.32 4.76 5.12
C LEU A 89 5.97 4.74 4.41
N MET A 90 5.97 4.71 3.08
CA MET A 90 4.72 4.64 2.30
C MET A 90 3.93 3.36 2.60
N TYR A 91 4.60 2.21 2.75
CA TYR A 91 3.95 0.97 3.15
C TYR A 91 3.39 1.01 4.58
N ALA A 92 4.11 1.62 5.52
CA ALA A 92 3.61 1.80 6.88
C ALA A 92 2.33 2.65 6.90
N LEU A 93 2.29 3.74 6.14
CA LEU A 93 1.09 4.57 5.99
C LEU A 93 -0.08 3.80 5.35
N LYS A 94 0.16 2.99 4.30
CA LYS A 94 -0.87 2.10 3.72
C LYS A 94 -1.45 1.18 4.80
N ARG A 95 -0.60 0.45 5.52
CA ARG A 95 -1.02 -0.51 6.56
C ARG A 95 -1.75 0.19 7.70
N TYR A 96 -1.24 1.33 8.15
CA TYR A 96 -1.86 2.12 9.20
C TYR A 96 -3.26 2.59 8.81
N SER A 97 -3.38 3.18 7.62
CA SER A 97 -4.66 3.68 7.08
C SER A 97 -5.68 2.56 6.96
N MET A 98 -5.25 1.38 6.49
CA MET A 98 -6.11 0.19 6.42
C MET A 98 -6.52 -0.29 7.82
N TRP A 99 -5.57 -0.41 8.75
CA TRP A 99 -5.85 -0.88 10.12
C TRP A 99 -6.81 0.03 10.88
N LYS A 100 -6.67 1.34 10.70
CA LYS A 100 -7.53 2.34 11.34
C LYS A 100 -8.81 2.65 10.55
N GLY A 101 -8.96 2.13 9.33
CA GLY A 101 -10.06 2.49 8.44
C GLY A 101 -10.12 3.98 8.12
N THR A 102 -8.97 4.65 8.09
CA THR A 102 -8.87 6.12 7.91
C THR A 102 -8.10 6.43 6.64
N TYR A 103 -8.83 6.82 5.61
CA TYR A 103 -8.31 7.25 4.31
C TYR A 103 -9.42 7.99 3.56
N ARG A 104 -9.06 8.75 2.51
CA ARG A 104 -10.04 9.43 1.66
C ARG A 104 -10.92 8.43 0.92
N GLU A 105 -12.24 8.63 0.98
CA GLU A 105 -13.21 7.83 0.22
C GLU A 105 -12.99 7.96 -1.30
N GLY A 106 -13.39 6.95 -2.05
CA GLY A 106 -13.25 6.92 -3.52
C GLY A 106 -11.83 6.62 -4.02
N LEU A 107 -10.86 6.32 -3.13
CA LEU A 107 -9.55 5.84 -3.54
C LEU A 107 -9.61 4.36 -3.94
N VAL A 108 -9.01 4.03 -5.09
CA VAL A 108 -8.82 2.65 -5.57
C VAL A 108 -7.87 1.86 -4.68
N GLY A 109 -6.83 2.51 -4.14
CA GLY A 109 -5.74 1.87 -3.41
C GLY A 109 -6.18 0.98 -2.22
N PRO A 110 -7.03 1.47 -1.30
CA PRO A 110 -7.55 0.68 -0.19
C PRO A 110 -8.31 -0.58 -0.63
N VAL A 111 -9.28 -0.42 -1.53
CA VAL A 111 -10.13 -1.52 -2.03
C VAL A 111 -9.28 -2.56 -2.74
N PHE A 112 -8.40 -2.13 -3.66
CA PHE A 112 -7.47 -3.01 -4.36
C PHE A 112 -6.60 -3.79 -3.38
N SER A 113 -5.99 -3.10 -2.41
CA SER A 113 -5.07 -3.72 -1.44
C SER A 113 -5.78 -4.76 -0.57
N GLU A 114 -7.01 -4.47 -0.14
CA GLU A 114 -7.82 -5.40 0.64
C GLU A 114 -8.21 -6.65 -0.18
N THR A 115 -8.72 -6.46 -1.40
CA THR A 115 -9.08 -7.56 -2.30
C THR A 115 -7.86 -8.43 -2.62
N PHE A 116 -6.71 -7.80 -2.89
CA PHE A 116 -5.45 -8.49 -3.17
C PHE A 116 -5.03 -9.39 -2.00
N VAL A 117 -5.00 -8.83 -0.79
CA VAL A 117 -4.63 -9.59 0.42
C VAL A 117 -5.63 -10.72 0.67
N LYS A 118 -6.94 -10.47 0.59
CA LYS A 118 -7.98 -11.51 0.76
C LYS A 118 -7.79 -12.67 -0.23
N THR A 119 -7.52 -12.36 -1.49
CA THR A 119 -7.31 -13.36 -2.55
C THR A 119 -6.09 -14.22 -2.27
N ILE A 120 -4.98 -13.60 -1.86
CA ILE A 120 -3.75 -14.32 -1.48
C ILE A 120 -3.97 -15.16 -0.22
N LEU A 121 -4.67 -14.66 0.80
CA LEU A 121 -4.95 -15.44 2.01
C LEU A 121 -5.86 -16.65 1.74
N ALA A 122 -6.74 -16.56 0.74
CA ALA A 122 -7.64 -17.63 0.35
C ALA A 122 -6.95 -18.70 -0.50
N GLY A 123 -6.19 -18.31 -1.53
CA GLY A 123 -5.62 -19.24 -2.52
C GLY A 123 -4.09 -19.36 -2.52
N GLY A 124 -3.39 -18.46 -1.84
CA GLY A 124 -1.93 -18.32 -1.87
C GLY A 124 -1.38 -17.70 -3.16
N ARG A 125 -2.25 -17.19 -4.04
CA ARG A 125 -1.91 -16.58 -5.33
C ARG A 125 -2.84 -15.40 -5.63
N SER A 126 -2.35 -14.45 -6.42
CA SER A 126 -3.23 -13.43 -7.03
C SER A 126 -4.14 -14.10 -8.06
N TYR A 127 -5.38 -13.61 -8.15
CA TYR A 127 -6.36 -14.06 -9.11
C TYR A 127 -7.01 -12.84 -9.76
N GLU A 128 -6.44 -12.41 -10.88
CA GLU A 128 -6.79 -11.18 -11.59
C GLU A 128 -8.29 -11.07 -11.95
N PRO A 129 -9.02 -12.14 -12.35
CA PRO A 129 -10.46 -12.03 -12.61
C PRO A 129 -11.30 -11.60 -11.41
N VAL A 130 -10.79 -11.73 -10.18
CA VAL A 130 -11.44 -11.19 -8.96
C VAL A 130 -10.87 -9.83 -8.58
N LEU A 131 -9.58 -9.61 -8.81
CA LEU A 131 -8.90 -8.38 -8.44
C LEU A 131 -9.23 -7.21 -9.39
N ALA A 132 -9.23 -7.44 -10.70
CA ALA A 132 -9.46 -6.42 -11.71
C ALA A 132 -10.82 -5.72 -11.57
N PRO A 133 -11.93 -6.46 -11.39
CA PRO A 133 -13.24 -5.83 -11.18
C PRO A 133 -13.30 -4.94 -9.94
N SER A 134 -12.55 -5.24 -8.86
CA SER A 134 -12.67 -4.49 -7.60
C SER A 134 -12.29 -3.01 -7.70
N TYR A 135 -11.53 -2.63 -8.73
CA TYR A 135 -11.21 -1.24 -9.05
C TYR A 135 -11.79 -0.76 -10.38
N MET A 136 -12.14 -1.67 -11.29
CA MET A 136 -12.68 -1.30 -12.60
C MET A 136 -14.09 -0.69 -12.55
N PHE A 137 -14.90 -0.96 -11.52
CA PHE A 137 -16.22 -0.32 -11.37
C PHE A 137 -16.16 1.19 -11.16
N SER A 138 -14.97 1.75 -10.90
CA SER A 138 -14.75 3.20 -10.85
C SER A 138 -14.67 3.84 -12.25
N PHE A 139 -14.62 3.04 -13.32
CA PHE A 139 -14.54 3.48 -14.71
C PHE A 139 -15.89 3.32 -15.42
N GLY A 140 -16.12 4.06 -16.50
CA GLY A 140 -17.39 4.06 -17.22
C GLY A 140 -17.74 2.72 -17.87
N LEU A 141 -19.02 2.58 -18.26
CA LEU A 141 -19.54 1.35 -18.87
C LEU A 141 -18.78 0.95 -20.14
N ARG A 142 -18.30 1.93 -20.91
CA ARG A 142 -17.56 1.70 -22.16
C ARG A 142 -16.19 1.09 -21.89
N GLU A 143 -15.46 1.65 -20.93
CA GLU A 143 -14.13 1.19 -20.52
C GLU A 143 -14.20 -0.24 -19.98
N PHE A 144 -15.22 -0.51 -19.15
CA PHE A 144 -15.50 -1.86 -18.66
C PHE A 144 -15.72 -2.87 -19.79
N LEU A 145 -16.52 -2.53 -20.80
CA LEU A 145 -16.79 -3.42 -21.94
C LEU A 145 -15.52 -3.72 -22.75
N GLN A 146 -14.67 -2.71 -22.99
CA GLN A 146 -13.41 -2.88 -23.73
C GLN A 146 -12.43 -3.79 -22.99
N GLU A 147 -12.32 -3.62 -21.67
CA GLU A 147 -11.50 -4.50 -20.84
C GLU A 147 -12.07 -5.92 -20.78
N ALA A 148 -13.40 -6.09 -20.68
CA ALA A 148 -14.03 -7.40 -20.71
C ALA A 148 -13.76 -8.15 -22.03
N GLN A 149 -13.75 -7.44 -23.16
CA GLN A 149 -13.36 -8.02 -24.46
C GLN A 149 -11.89 -8.50 -24.44
N THR A 150 -10.98 -7.67 -23.93
CA THR A 150 -9.55 -8.01 -23.82
C THR A 150 -9.33 -9.20 -22.89
N ALA A 151 -9.98 -9.22 -21.73
CA ALA A 151 -9.94 -10.31 -20.76
C ALA A 151 -10.42 -11.62 -21.39
N THR A 152 -11.53 -11.58 -22.13
CA THR A 152 -12.07 -12.75 -22.84
C THR A 152 -11.05 -13.29 -23.86
N GLY A 153 -10.41 -12.40 -24.63
CA GLY A 153 -9.35 -12.78 -25.58
C GLY A 153 -8.14 -13.44 -24.90
N LEU A 154 -7.76 -12.99 -23.71
CA LEU A 154 -6.67 -13.59 -22.93
C LEU A 154 -7.07 -14.94 -22.33
N MET A 155 -8.32 -15.10 -21.87
CA MET A 155 -8.87 -16.38 -21.38
C MET A 155 -8.89 -17.43 -22.50
N LEU A 156 -9.38 -17.07 -23.69
CA LEU A 156 -9.40 -17.98 -24.85
C LEU A 156 -8.00 -18.44 -25.28
N LYS A 157 -6.99 -17.57 -25.10
CA LYS A 157 -5.58 -17.90 -25.38
C LYS A 157 -4.87 -18.62 -24.21
N GLY A 158 -5.59 -18.97 -23.14
CA GLY A 158 -5.02 -19.62 -21.96
C GLY A 158 -4.06 -18.75 -21.15
N ARG A 159 -4.05 -17.43 -21.38
CA ARG A 159 -3.16 -16.46 -20.72
C ARG A 159 -3.78 -15.90 -19.43
N LEU A 160 -5.06 -16.18 -19.18
CA LEU A 160 -5.78 -15.81 -17.97
C LEU A 160 -6.48 -17.05 -17.38
N PRO A 161 -6.23 -17.41 -16.10
CA PRO A 161 -6.88 -18.56 -15.49
C PRO A 161 -8.37 -18.29 -15.24
N ILE A 162 -9.23 -19.28 -15.52
CA ILE A 162 -10.69 -19.21 -15.30
C ILE A 162 -11.07 -19.62 -13.87
N LEU A 163 -10.23 -20.44 -13.24
CA LEU A 163 -10.41 -20.91 -11.88
C LEU A 163 -9.30 -20.35 -10.99
N PRO A 164 -9.62 -19.97 -9.74
CA PRO A 164 -8.63 -19.42 -8.83
C PRO A 164 -7.54 -20.47 -8.53
N PRO A 165 -6.27 -20.20 -8.86
CA PRO A 165 -5.20 -21.15 -8.62
C PRO A 165 -4.92 -21.26 -7.12
N ARG A 166 -4.66 -22.49 -6.64
CA ARG A 166 -4.32 -22.76 -5.23
C ARG A 166 -2.90 -23.28 -5.07
N ILE A 167 -2.22 -22.87 -4.01
CA ILE A 167 -0.90 -23.42 -3.63
C ILE A 167 -1.04 -24.76 -2.89
N LYS A 168 -0.07 -25.67 -3.07
CA LYS A 168 -0.09 -26.99 -2.44
C LYS A 168 -0.03 -26.94 -0.91
N ARG A 169 0.78 -26.02 -0.34
CA ARG A 169 0.99 -25.88 1.12
C ARG A 169 0.22 -24.69 1.70
N LEU A 170 -1.08 -24.57 1.40
CA LEU A 170 -1.90 -23.43 1.80
C LEU A 170 -1.96 -23.25 3.32
N GLU A 171 -2.17 -24.32 4.09
CA GLU A 171 -2.22 -24.26 5.55
C GLU A 171 -0.86 -23.89 6.17
N GLY A 172 0.23 -24.36 5.57
CA GLY A 172 1.59 -23.94 5.96
C GLY A 172 1.80 -22.44 5.73
N PHE A 173 1.38 -21.93 4.58
CA PHE A 173 1.43 -20.51 4.26
C PHE A 173 0.61 -19.66 5.24
N LYS A 174 -0.64 -20.05 5.50
CA LYS A 174 -1.51 -19.34 6.45
C LYS A 174 -0.86 -19.23 7.83
N ARG A 175 -0.30 -20.33 8.36
CA ARG A 175 0.42 -20.33 9.64
C ARG A 175 1.61 -19.37 9.69
N VAL A 176 2.37 -19.25 8.60
CA VAL A 176 3.49 -18.29 8.53
C VAL A 176 2.95 -16.86 8.54
N VAL A 177 1.91 -16.58 7.75
CA VAL A 177 1.31 -15.24 7.70
C VAL A 177 0.71 -14.86 9.05
N ASP A 178 0.07 -15.79 9.76
CA ASP A 178 -0.54 -15.54 11.08
C ASP A 178 0.47 -15.17 12.16
N ARG A 179 1.73 -15.58 12.00
CA ARG A 179 2.83 -15.16 12.91
C ARG A 179 3.29 -13.73 12.67
N VAL A 180 3.07 -13.19 11.47
CA VAL A 180 3.60 -11.89 11.04
C VAL A 180 2.51 -10.82 11.04
N ILE A 181 1.29 -11.20 10.66
CA ILE A 181 0.12 -10.32 10.61
C ILE A 181 -0.90 -10.91 11.59
N PRO A 182 -1.16 -10.28 12.74
CA PRO A 182 -2.28 -10.68 13.56
C PRO A 182 -3.54 -10.42 12.74
N ARG A 183 -4.09 -11.47 12.12
CA ARG A 183 -5.43 -11.40 11.55
C ARG A 183 -6.34 -11.14 12.73
N GLY A 184 -7.18 -10.10 12.65
CA GLY A 184 -8.35 -10.00 13.51
C GLY A 184 -9.27 -11.18 13.19
N GLY A 185 -8.91 -12.36 13.65
CA GLY A 185 -9.75 -13.53 13.67
C GLY A 185 -10.77 -13.30 14.76
N ALA A 186 -12.05 -13.43 14.39
CA ALA A 186 -13.17 -13.49 15.31
C ALA A 186 -12.82 -14.39 16.50
N SER A 187 -12.71 -13.78 17.68
CA SER A 187 -13.32 -14.33 18.89
C SER A 187 -14.77 -13.88 18.92
#